data_AF-A0A4D9DJ51-F1
#
_entry.id   AF-A0A4D9DJ51-F1
#
_cell.length_a   1.000
_cell.length_b   1.000
_cell.length_c   1.000
_cell.angle_alpha   90.00
_cell.angle_beta   90.00
_cell.angle_gamma   90.00
#
_symmetry.space_group_name_H-M   'P 1'
#
loop_
_entity.id
_entity.type
_entity.pdbx_description
1 polymer ?
#
loop_
_entity_poly.entity_id
_entity_poly.type
_entity_poly.pdbx_seq_one_letter_code
_entity_poly.pdbx_strand_id
1 'polypeptide(L)'
;MGQTLLLAGTFLLCCATGGALRCRVCEVGNPYEGCVWGQGTCTAPPGGVCWSHVATFGPLFSLSTLGCNPPGAPCDAARLRDPFFGFSYNRTCCNGTDLCNAPPALPARWPWSCAPPSLRAPHAGLLGALALCALH
;
A
#
# COMPACT_ATOMS: atom_id res chain seq x y z
N MET A 1 16.30 28.35 -50.21
CA MET A 1 16.45 27.03 -49.55
C MET A 1 16.43 27.29 -48.05
N GLY A 2 15.30 27.14 -47.38
CA GLY A 2 15.18 27.54 -45.97
C GLY A 2 13.82 27.18 -45.40
N GLN A 3 13.58 25.88 -45.19
CA GLN A 3 12.30 25.42 -44.66
C GLN A 3 12.44 24.05 -43.98
N THR A 4 13.24 23.95 -42.92
CA THR A 4 13.44 22.68 -42.18
C THR A 4 13.60 22.83 -40.66
N LEU A 5 13.19 23.94 -40.04
CA LEU A 5 13.43 24.17 -38.60
C LEU A 5 12.19 24.40 -37.73
N LEU A 6 11.01 23.92 -38.13
CA LEU A 6 9.78 24.15 -37.34
C LEU A 6 9.04 22.89 -36.86
N LEU A 7 9.57 21.67 -37.05
CA LEU A 7 8.88 20.44 -36.63
C LEU A 7 9.49 19.71 -35.43
N ALA A 8 10.61 20.18 -34.86
CA ALA A 8 11.25 19.50 -33.72
C ALA A 8 10.76 19.99 -32.34
N GLY A 9 9.93 21.04 -32.29
CA GLY A 9 9.55 21.71 -31.03
C GLY A 9 8.30 21.19 -30.32
N THR A 10 7.48 20.35 -30.96
CA THR A 10 6.16 19.95 -30.43
C THR A 10 6.15 18.64 -29.63
N PHE A 11 7.27 17.91 -29.56
CA PHE A 11 7.33 16.63 -28.82
C PHE A 11 7.72 16.74 -27.35
N LEU A 12 8.08 17.93 -26.84
CA LEU A 12 8.56 18.12 -25.46
C LEU A 12 7.48 18.52 -24.45
N LEU A 13 6.21 18.59 -24.84
CA LEU A 13 5.10 18.97 -23.95
C LEU A 13 4.23 17.80 -23.48
N CYS A 14 4.79 16.59 -23.36
CA CYS A 14 4.26 15.62 -22.39
C CYS A 14 4.77 16.00 -21.00
N CYS A 15 4.47 17.22 -20.55
CA CYS A 15 4.52 17.55 -19.14
C CYS A 15 3.65 16.50 -18.45
N ALA A 16 4.29 15.62 -17.70
CA ALA A 16 3.66 14.74 -16.73
C ALA A 16 2.91 15.66 -15.75
N THR A 17 1.71 16.09 -16.14
CA THR A 17 0.75 16.63 -15.20
C THR A 17 0.52 15.48 -14.25
N GLY A 18 1.05 15.62 -13.03
CA GLY A 18 0.75 14.68 -11.96
C GLY A 18 -0.75 14.71 -11.78
N GLY A 19 -1.45 13.82 -12.46
CA GLY A 19 -2.89 13.69 -12.39
C GLY A 19 -3.30 13.49 -10.94
N ALA A 20 -4.54 13.82 -10.64
CA ALA A 20 -5.09 13.57 -9.31
C ALA A 20 -4.95 12.06 -9.00
N LEU A 21 -4.19 11.71 -7.96
CA LEU A 21 -3.78 10.35 -7.64
C LEU A 21 -4.81 9.71 -6.71
N ARG A 22 -5.39 8.57 -7.08
CA ARG A 22 -6.32 7.85 -6.18
C ARG A 22 -5.54 7.00 -5.20
N CYS A 23 -5.88 7.06 -3.92
CA CYS A 23 -5.26 6.32 -2.84
C CYS A 23 -6.28 5.49 -2.08
N ARG A 24 -5.83 4.40 -1.46
CA ARG A 24 -6.64 3.64 -0.49
C ARG A 24 -6.71 4.42 0.81
N VAL A 25 -7.88 4.39 1.45
CA VAL A 25 -8.10 4.88 2.81
C VAL A 25 -8.43 3.70 3.70
N CYS A 26 -7.80 3.68 4.86
CA CYS A 26 -8.09 2.72 5.93
C CYS A 26 -7.69 3.35 7.26
N GLU A 27 -8.63 3.43 8.19
CA GLU A 27 -8.39 4.00 9.52
C GLU A 27 -7.84 2.95 10.48
N VAL A 28 -8.27 1.69 10.35
CA VAL A 28 -7.71 0.58 11.11
C VAL A 28 -7.65 -0.66 10.23
N GLY A 29 -6.43 -1.09 9.91
CA GLY A 29 -6.17 -2.35 9.27
C GLY A 29 -5.25 -3.25 10.10
N ASN A 30 -5.29 -4.54 9.85
CA ASN A 30 -4.39 -5.54 10.43
C ASN A 30 -3.93 -6.49 9.31
N PRO A 31 -2.86 -7.26 9.51
CA PRO A 31 -2.30 -8.07 8.43
C PRO A 31 -3.09 -9.36 8.16
N TYR A 32 -4.10 -9.69 8.97
CA TYR A 32 -4.95 -10.89 8.85
C TYR A 32 -6.20 -10.62 8.00
N GLU A 33 -6.89 -9.52 8.25
CA GLU A 33 -8.16 -9.15 7.61
C GLU A 33 -8.00 -8.01 6.58
N GLY A 34 -6.83 -7.38 6.52
CA GLY A 34 -6.62 -6.20 5.69
C GLY A 34 -7.22 -4.96 6.37
N CYS A 35 -8.17 -4.29 5.74
CA CYS A 35 -8.82 -3.11 6.34
C CYS A 35 -10.05 -3.54 7.14
N VAL A 36 -10.03 -3.30 8.45
CA VAL A 36 -11.13 -3.65 9.36
C VAL A 36 -12.11 -2.49 9.48
N TRP A 37 -11.63 -1.25 9.43
CA TRP A 37 -12.45 -0.06 9.60
C TRP A 37 -11.94 1.14 8.79
N GLY A 38 -12.89 1.98 8.34
CA GLY A 38 -12.60 3.19 7.56
C GLY A 38 -12.15 2.90 6.12
N GLN A 39 -12.57 1.79 5.52
CA GLN A 39 -12.19 1.46 4.14
C GLN A 39 -12.79 2.46 3.15
N GLY A 40 -11.95 2.98 2.25
CA GLY A 40 -12.41 3.86 1.20
C GLY A 40 -11.32 4.21 0.20
N THR A 41 -11.57 5.27 -0.57
CA THR A 41 -10.57 5.88 -1.44
C THR A 41 -10.61 7.37 -1.31
N CYS A 42 -9.45 8.02 -1.42
CA CYS A 42 -9.35 9.46 -1.54
C CYS A 42 -8.52 9.83 -2.77
N THR A 43 -8.68 11.06 -3.23
CA THR A 43 -7.93 11.59 -4.37
C THR A 43 -6.95 12.63 -3.86
N ALA A 44 -5.66 12.33 -3.96
CA ALA A 44 -4.61 13.29 -3.68
C ALA A 44 -4.60 14.35 -4.79
N PRO A 45 -4.44 15.64 -4.43
CA PRO A 45 -4.30 16.71 -5.42
C PRO A 45 -3.05 16.50 -6.30
N PRO A 46 -2.94 17.20 -7.44
CA PRO A 46 -1.77 17.13 -8.31
C PRO A 46 -0.45 17.29 -7.55
N GLY A 47 0.47 16.34 -7.74
CA GLY A 47 1.74 16.28 -7.01
C GLY A 47 1.65 15.74 -5.56
N GLY A 48 0.46 15.34 -5.12
CA GLY A 48 0.25 14.64 -3.85
C GLY A 48 0.71 13.18 -3.90
N VAL A 49 0.65 12.51 -2.74
CA VAL A 49 1.15 11.14 -2.57
C VAL A 49 0.16 10.29 -1.78
N CYS A 50 0.18 8.98 -2.01
CA CYS A 50 -0.48 8.02 -1.13
C CYS A 50 0.49 7.65 0.00
N TRP A 51 -0.02 7.50 1.22
CA TRP A 51 0.77 7.06 2.37
C TRP A 51 0.20 5.80 2.99
N SER A 52 1.09 5.02 3.61
CA SER A 52 0.76 3.92 4.50
C SER A 52 1.57 4.05 5.78
N HIS A 53 0.98 3.69 6.91
CA HIS A 53 1.61 3.75 8.21
C HIS A 53 1.34 2.45 8.95
N VAL A 54 2.39 1.82 9.43
CA VAL A 54 2.35 0.54 10.13
C VAL A 54 2.91 0.72 11.53
N ALA A 55 2.07 0.55 12.54
CA ALA A 55 2.47 0.49 13.93
C ALA A 55 2.62 -0.98 14.34
N THR A 56 3.79 -1.38 14.80
CA THR A 56 4.09 -2.75 15.19
C THR A 56 4.41 -2.83 16.67
N PHE A 57 3.79 -3.77 17.38
CA PHE A 57 4.07 -4.12 18.77
C PHE A 57 4.46 -5.59 18.86
N GLY A 58 5.74 -5.84 19.13
CA GLY A 58 6.30 -7.21 19.10
C GLY A 58 6.23 -7.85 17.70
N PRO A 59 6.32 -9.18 17.61
CA PRO A 59 6.36 -9.88 16.31
C PRO A 59 4.98 -10.17 15.70
N LEU A 60 3.89 -10.09 16.47
CA LEU A 60 2.58 -10.61 16.08
C LEU A 60 1.48 -9.54 15.93
N PHE A 61 1.67 -8.37 16.52
CA PHE A 61 0.66 -7.30 16.47
C PHE A 61 1.16 -6.16 15.60
N SER A 62 0.42 -5.89 14.53
CA SER A 62 0.59 -4.67 13.75
C SER A 62 -0.75 -4.10 13.34
N LEU A 63 -0.81 -2.77 13.33
CA LEU A 63 -1.93 -1.99 12.84
C LEU A 63 -1.47 -1.15 11.65
N SER A 64 -2.32 -1.04 10.64
CA SER A 64 -2.04 -0.25 9.45
C SER A 64 -3.09 0.84 9.25
N THR A 65 -2.62 1.98 8.77
CA THR A 65 -3.43 3.16 8.40
C THR A 65 -3.00 3.64 7.04
N LEU A 66 -3.95 4.03 6.19
CA LEU A 66 -3.74 4.39 4.80
C LEU A 66 -4.45 5.70 4.47
N GLY A 67 -3.85 6.51 3.60
CA GLY A 67 -4.52 7.70 3.09
C GLY A 67 -3.77 8.42 1.98
N CYS A 68 -4.18 9.66 1.73
CA CYS A 68 -3.56 10.59 0.79
C CYS A 68 -2.98 11.78 1.54
N ASN A 69 -1.93 12.37 0.99
CA ASN A 69 -1.30 13.59 1.47
C ASN A 69 -1.23 14.61 0.33
N PRO A 70 -1.37 15.92 0.64
CA PRO A 70 -1.13 16.98 -0.33
C PRO A 70 0.36 17.07 -0.69
N PRO A 71 0.71 17.72 -1.81
CA PRO A 71 2.08 17.99 -2.20
C PRO A 71 2.83 18.74 -1.09
N GLY A 72 4.09 18.39 -0.88
CA GLY A 72 4.96 19.02 0.13
C GLY A 72 4.65 18.62 1.58
N ALA A 73 3.59 17.83 1.84
CA ALA A 73 3.41 17.24 3.15
C ALA A 73 4.57 16.29 3.46
N PRO A 74 5.15 16.32 4.66
CA PRO A 74 6.27 15.48 5.01
C PRO A 74 5.86 14.03 4.84
N CYS A 75 6.61 13.30 4.01
CA CYS A 75 6.50 11.86 3.93
C CYS A 75 7.84 11.21 4.19
N ASP A 76 8.32 11.39 5.41
CA ASP A 76 9.41 10.64 5.97
C ASP A 76 9.19 10.67 7.48
N ALA A 77 8.47 9.67 8.00
CA ALA A 77 8.68 9.32 9.40
C ALA A 77 9.68 8.18 9.35
N ALA A 78 10.96 8.52 9.54
CA ALA A 78 12.00 7.55 9.89
C ALA A 78 11.42 6.58 10.92
N ARG A 79 11.82 5.31 10.90
CA ARG A 79 11.32 4.28 11.83
C ARG A 79 11.30 4.80 13.27
N LEU A 80 10.15 5.29 13.73
CA LEU A 80 10.02 5.91 15.05
C LEU A 80 9.76 4.76 16.00
N ARG A 81 10.62 4.61 17.00
CA ARG A 81 10.38 3.68 18.09
C ARG A 81 9.87 4.49 19.26
N ASP A 82 8.64 4.24 19.68
CA ASP A 82 8.12 4.80 20.91
C ASP A 82 8.82 4.13 22.10
N PRO A 83 9.58 4.88 22.92
CA PRO A 83 10.34 4.30 24.01
C PRO A 83 9.45 3.88 25.20
N PHE A 84 8.20 4.35 25.27
CA PHE A 84 7.30 4.13 26.40
C PHE A 84 6.44 2.87 26.25
N PHE A 85 5.81 2.71 25.08
CA PHE A 85 4.91 1.62 24.73
C PHE A 85 5.56 0.59 23.82
N GLY A 86 6.78 0.83 23.32
CA GLY A 86 7.53 -0.12 22.51
C GLY A 86 7.02 -0.31 21.08
N PHE A 87 6.15 0.58 20.60
CA PHE A 87 5.69 0.56 19.21
C PHE A 87 6.83 0.96 18.26
N SER A 88 6.94 0.23 17.14
CA SER A 88 7.73 0.65 15.99
C SER A 88 6.77 1.15 14.92
N TYR A 89 6.96 2.39 14.49
CA TYR A 89 6.20 3.00 13.41
C TYR A 89 7.02 2.96 12.13
N ASN A 90 6.39 2.56 11.04
CA ASN A 90 6.97 2.61 9.70
C ASN A 90 5.97 3.32 8.79
N ARG A 91 6.35 4.48 8.27
CA ARG A 91 5.55 5.22 7.31
C ARG A 91 6.21 5.16 5.94
N THR A 92 5.44 4.80 4.92
CA THR A 92 5.88 4.80 3.53
C THR A 92 4.95 5.65 2.68
N CYS A 93 5.49 6.22 1.61
CA CYS A 93 4.70 6.85 0.56
C CYS A 93 5.02 6.30 -0.81
N CYS A 94 4.05 6.45 -1.69
CA CYS A 94 4.18 6.13 -3.11
C CYS A 94 3.41 7.17 -3.92
N ASN A 95 3.84 7.34 -5.16
CA ASN A 95 3.23 8.23 -6.15
C ASN A 95 3.30 7.57 -7.54
N GLY A 96 2.72 8.22 -8.55
CA GLY A 96 2.83 7.79 -9.95
C GLY A 96 1.94 6.62 -10.35
N THR A 97 1.26 5.94 -9.41
CA THR A 97 0.30 4.88 -9.72
C THR A 97 -0.85 4.89 -8.72
N ASP A 98 -2.09 4.81 -9.22
CA ASP A 98 -3.27 4.75 -8.38
C ASP A 98 -3.26 3.53 -7.45
N LEU A 99 -3.75 3.73 -6.23
CA LEU A 99 -3.96 2.72 -5.19
C LEU A 99 -2.67 1.98 -4.76
N CYS A 100 -1.51 2.62 -4.94
CA CYS A 100 -0.19 2.06 -4.63
C CYS A 100 0.05 1.77 -3.14
N ASN A 101 -0.71 2.39 -2.22
CA ASN A 101 -0.58 2.22 -0.77
C ASN A 101 -1.35 1.00 -0.26
N ALA A 102 -1.02 -0.19 -0.77
CA ALA A 102 -1.65 -1.43 -0.30
C ALA A 102 -1.36 -1.66 1.20
N PRO A 103 -2.33 -2.22 1.96
CA PRO A 103 -2.09 -2.61 3.34
C PRO A 103 -0.97 -3.66 3.42
N PRO A 104 -0.20 -3.70 4.51
CA PRO A 104 0.84 -4.71 4.68
C PRO A 104 0.20 -6.09 4.69
N ALA A 105 0.54 -6.92 3.70
CA ALA A 105 0.25 -8.33 3.78
C ALA A 105 1.13 -8.95 4.86
N LEU A 106 0.65 -9.99 5.54
CA LEU A 106 1.56 -10.86 6.26
C LEU A 106 2.66 -11.33 5.30
N PRO A 107 3.90 -11.46 5.78
CA PRO A 107 4.96 -11.97 4.92
C PRO A 107 4.55 -13.35 4.40
N ALA A 108 4.73 -13.61 3.11
CA ALA A 108 4.29 -14.83 2.39
C ALA A 108 4.73 -16.18 3.02
N ARG A 109 5.55 -16.13 4.08
CA ARG A 109 5.99 -17.22 4.94
C ARG A 109 4.93 -17.70 5.95
N TRP A 110 3.73 -17.14 5.98
CA TRP A 110 2.62 -17.73 6.74
C TRP A 110 1.96 -18.85 5.91
N PRO A 111 1.75 -20.04 6.47
CA PRO A 111 1.34 -21.23 5.71
C PRO A 111 -0.02 -21.10 4.98
N TRP A 112 -0.84 -20.10 5.33
CA TRP A 112 -2.11 -19.80 4.67
C TRP A 112 -2.00 -18.83 3.48
N SER A 113 -0.82 -18.24 3.25
CA SER A 113 -0.56 -17.29 2.16
C SER A 113 -0.53 -17.97 0.78
N CYS A 114 -0.41 -19.29 0.75
CA CYS A 114 -0.37 -20.12 -0.45
C CYS A 114 -1.75 -20.60 -0.92
N ALA A 115 -2.85 -20.25 -0.22
CA ALA A 115 -4.18 -20.65 -0.65
C ALA A 115 -4.57 -19.89 -1.94
N PRO A 116 -4.84 -20.59 -3.06
CA PRO A 116 -5.32 -19.93 -4.27
C PRO A 116 -6.66 -19.22 -3.98
N PRO A 117 -6.98 -18.14 -4.73
CA PRO A 117 -8.19 -17.35 -4.50
C PRO A 117 -9.49 -18.16 -4.45
N SER A 118 -9.50 -19.35 -5.07
CA SER A 118 -10.61 -20.29 -5.12
C SER A 118 -10.94 -20.99 -3.79
N LEU A 119 -10.09 -20.90 -2.76
CA LEU A 119 -10.31 -21.55 -1.45
C LEU A 119 -10.66 -20.58 -0.31
N ARG A 120 -10.82 -19.27 -0.60
CA ARG A 120 -11.35 -18.28 0.36
C ARG A 120 -12.88 -18.37 0.51
N ALA A 121 -13.41 -19.57 0.65
CA ALA A 121 -14.78 -19.78 1.10
C ALA A 121 -14.77 -19.91 2.64
N PRO A 122 -15.70 -19.28 3.36
CA PRO A 122 -15.62 -19.13 4.82
C PRO A 122 -15.82 -20.43 5.63
N HIS A 123 -15.99 -21.59 5.00
CA HIS A 123 -16.51 -22.79 5.68
C HIS A 123 -15.82 -24.13 5.33
N ALA A 124 -14.54 -24.14 4.97
CA ALA A 124 -13.80 -25.40 4.83
C ALA A 124 -12.97 -25.68 6.11
N GLY A 125 -13.45 -26.62 6.92
CA GLY A 125 -12.89 -26.97 8.23
C GLY A 125 -11.43 -27.42 8.23
N LEU A 126 -10.81 -27.27 9.41
CA LEU A 126 -9.39 -27.45 9.75
C LEU A 126 -8.69 -28.73 9.24
N LEU A 127 -9.42 -29.75 8.79
CA LEU A 127 -8.85 -31.07 8.49
C LEU A 127 -8.40 -31.24 7.03
N GLY A 128 -8.85 -30.40 6.09
CA GLY A 128 -8.51 -30.54 4.66
C GLY A 128 -7.14 -29.96 4.26
N ALA A 129 -6.64 -28.98 5.01
CA ALA A 129 -5.45 -28.22 4.62
C ALA A 129 -4.11 -28.92 4.93
N LEU A 130 -4.09 -29.89 5.86
CA LEU A 130 -2.86 -30.56 6.28
C LEU A 130 -2.35 -31.61 5.27
N ALA A 131 -3.21 -32.12 4.37
CA ALA A 131 -2.85 -33.22 3.47
C ALA A 131 -2.05 -32.79 2.23
N LEU A 132 -2.01 -31.49 1.88
CA LEU A 132 -1.43 -31.01 0.62
C LEU A 132 0.00 -30.43 0.74
N CYS A 133 0.52 -30.24 1.96
CA CYS A 133 1.88 -29.72 2.18
C CYS A 133 2.95 -30.81 2.41
N ALA A 134 2.59 -32.10 2.43
CA ALA A 134 3.51 -33.17 2.81
C ALA A 134 4.27 -33.83 1.63
N LEU A 135 4.20 -33.27 0.41
CA LEU A 135 4.69 -33.92 -0.81
C LEU A 135 5.68 -33.09 -1.66
N HIS A 136 6.17 -31.95 -1.18
CA HIS A 136 7.26 -31.20 -1.82
C HIS A 136 8.26 -30.68 -0.79
#